data_AF-A0A3A5VTG2-F1
#
_entry.id   AF-A0A3A5VTG2-F1
#
_cell.length_a   1.000
_cell.length_b   1.000
_cell.length_c   1.000
_cell.angle_alpha   90.00
_cell.angle_beta   90.00
_cell.angle_gamma   90.00
#
_symmetry.space_group_name_H-M   'P 1'
#
loop_
_entity.id
_entity.type
_entity.pdbx_description
1 polymer ?
#
loop_
_entity_poly.entity_id
_entity_poly.type
_entity_poly.pdbx_seq_one_letter_code
_entity_poly.pdbx_strand_id
1 'polypeptide(L)'
;MGKVLSRAPFAQSMDEVFAHYTLALIAGFVLAKWFVENVKFHLRTKKVWLHHWILAALAMCVLYFFKIFTPVIWGALCGIALEGLVRKNWSLRREN
;
A
#
# COMPACT_ATOMS: atom_id res chain seq x y z
N MET A 1 -43.20 7.71 8.82
CA MET A 1 -42.74 7.58 7.42
C MET A 1 -41.45 8.39 7.26
N GLY A 2 -40.30 7.79 7.59
CA GLY A 2 -39.02 8.50 7.60
C GLY A 2 -38.55 8.74 6.17
N LYS A 3 -38.29 10.00 5.81
CA LYS A 3 -37.69 10.34 4.51
C LYS A 3 -36.32 9.66 4.43
N VAL A 4 -36.20 8.66 3.56
CA VAL A 4 -34.91 8.18 3.07
C VAL A 4 -34.32 9.35 2.28
N LEU A 5 -33.44 10.10 2.92
CA LEU A 5 -32.66 11.14 2.26
C LEU A 5 -31.82 10.43 1.19
N SER A 6 -32.19 10.59 -0.07
CA SER A 6 -31.46 10.06 -1.21
C SER A 6 -30.02 10.57 -1.12
N ARG A 7 -29.07 9.68 -0.79
CA ARG A 7 -27.65 10.02 -0.84
C ARG A 7 -27.32 10.45 -2.26
N ALA A 8 -26.62 11.58 -2.39
CA ALA A 8 -26.11 12.02 -3.67
C ALA A 8 -25.24 10.89 -4.27
N PRO A 9 -25.45 10.48 -5.52
CA PRO A 9 -24.86 9.27 -6.12
C PRO A 9 -23.33 9.30 -6.29
N PHE A 10 -22.67 10.35 -5.80
CA PHE A 10 -21.24 10.61 -5.97
C PHE A 10 -20.46 10.71 -4.65
N ALA A 11 -21.12 10.63 -3.50
CA ALA A 11 -20.46 10.63 -2.20
C ALA A 11 -20.30 9.18 -1.72
N GLN A 12 -19.07 8.66 -1.71
CA GLN A 12 -18.80 7.34 -1.14
C GLN A 12 -19.19 7.33 0.34
N SER A 13 -19.94 6.31 0.76
CA SER A 13 -20.22 6.10 2.17
C SER A 13 -18.95 5.68 2.92
N MET A 14 -18.86 5.94 4.23
CA MET A 14 -17.67 5.55 5.00
C MET A 14 -17.44 4.03 4.98
N ASP A 15 -18.53 3.26 4.97
CA ASP A 15 -18.55 1.82 4.77
C ASP A 15 -17.97 1.41 3.40
N GLU A 16 -18.36 2.09 2.31
CA GLU A 16 -17.79 1.84 0.98
C GLU A 16 -16.31 2.20 0.91
N VAL A 17 -15.90 3.33 1.47
CA VAL A 17 -14.49 3.77 1.52
C VAL A 17 -13.65 2.72 2.25
N PHE A 18 -14.13 2.23 3.40
CA PHE A 18 -13.47 1.19 4.18
C PHE A 18 -13.36 -0.13 3.43
N ALA A 19 -14.43 -0.56 2.74
CA ALA A 19 -14.43 -1.78 1.94
C ALA A 19 -13.40 -1.71 0.80
N HIS A 20 -13.38 -0.61 0.04
CA HIS A 20 -12.40 -0.41 -1.03
C HIS A 20 -10.97 -0.39 -0.52
N TYR A 21 -10.71 0.31 0.59
CA TYR A 21 -9.39 0.34 1.22
C TYR A 21 -8.93 -1.05 1.63
N THR A 22 -9.80 -1.81 2.30
CA THR A 22 -9.47 -3.15 2.82
C THR A 22 -9.20 -4.15 1.70
N LEU A 23 -10.04 -4.17 0.66
CA LEU A 23 -9.83 -5.04 -0.50
C LEU A 23 -8.53 -4.68 -1.23
N ALA A 24 -8.27 -3.39 -1.42
CA ALA A 24 -7.04 -2.94 -2.05
C ALA A 24 -5.80 -3.27 -1.21
N LEU A 25 -5.90 -3.21 0.12
CA LEU A 25 -4.82 -3.61 1.03
C LEU A 25 -4.48 -5.09 0.89
N ILE A 26 -5.49 -5.96 0.91
CA ILE A 26 -5.29 -7.40 0.72
C ILE A 26 -4.67 -7.67 -0.66
N ALA A 27 -5.21 -7.05 -1.71
CA ALA A 27 -4.69 -7.20 -3.06
C ALA A 27 -3.24 -6.71 -3.17
N GLY A 28 -2.92 -5.53 -2.64
CA GLY A 28 -1.58 -4.95 -2.65
C GLY A 28 -0.57 -5.83 -1.91
N PHE A 29 -0.95 -6.39 -0.77
CA PHE A 29 -0.11 -7.31 -0.01
C PHE A 29 0.17 -8.61 -0.79
N VAL A 30 -0.88 -9.26 -1.32
CA VAL A 30 -0.75 -10.52 -2.07
C VAL A 30 0.07 -10.30 -3.34
N LEU A 31 -0.16 -9.21 -4.06
CA LEU A 31 0.59 -8.88 -5.28
C LEU A 31 2.05 -8.56 -4.98
N ALA A 32 2.34 -7.81 -3.91
CA ALA A 32 3.71 -7.55 -3.48
C ALA A 32 4.43 -8.86 -3.14
N LYS A 33 3.78 -9.74 -2.37
CA LYS A 33 4.33 -11.04 -1.99
C LYS A 33 4.60 -11.91 -3.22
N TRP A 34 3.60 -12.03 -4.10
CA TRP A 34 3.74 -12.77 -5.35
C TRP A 34 4.87 -12.21 -6.21
N PHE A 35 4.97 -10.89 -6.35
CA PHE A 35 6.01 -10.24 -7.13
C PHE A 35 7.41 -10.52 -6.55
N VAL A 36 7.59 -10.38 -5.24
CA VAL A 36 8.90 -10.61 -4.60
C VAL A 36 9.30 -12.10 -4.63
N GLU A 37 8.34 -13.02 -4.59
CA GLU A 37 8.61 -14.47 -4.65
C GLU A 37 8.86 -14.98 -6.08
N ASN A 38 8.14 -14.46 -7.07
CA ASN A 38 8.19 -14.96 -8.45
C ASN A 38 9.16 -14.19 -9.33
N VAL A 39 9.29 -12.88 -9.09
CA VAL A 39 10.23 -12.05 -9.82
C VAL A 39 11.52 -12.06 -9.03
N LYS A 40 12.58 -12.63 -9.63
CA LYS A 40 13.96 -12.58 -9.10
C LYS A 40 14.50 -11.15 -9.17
N PHE A 41 13.81 -10.20 -8.54
CA PHE A 41 14.16 -8.78 -8.48
C PHE A 41 15.41 -8.64 -7.60
N HIS A 42 16.54 -8.99 -8.17
CA HIS A 42 17.85 -8.65 -7.67
C HIS A 42 18.05 -7.15 -7.93
N LEU A 43 17.39 -6.29 -7.17
CA LEU A 43 17.93 -4.96 -6.88
C LEU A 43 19.17 -5.14 -5.97
N ARG A 44 20.15 -5.90 -6.46
CA ARG A 44 21.49 -6.07 -5.89
C ARG A 44 22.32 -4.87 -6.35
N THR A 45 21.97 -3.70 -5.86
CA THR A 45 22.98 -2.66 -5.77
C THR A 45 23.84 -3.05 -4.57
N LYS A 46 25.13 -3.32 -4.78
CA LYS A 46 26.10 -3.95 -3.84
C LYS A 46 26.18 -3.37 -2.40
N LYS A 47 25.38 -2.37 -2.02
CA LYS A 47 25.35 -1.75 -0.69
C LYS A 47 23.96 -1.42 -0.11
N VAL A 48 22.87 -1.47 -0.89
CA VAL A 48 21.56 -0.95 -0.43
C VAL A 48 20.47 -1.95 -0.79
N TRP A 49 19.92 -2.60 0.23
CA TRP A 49 18.68 -3.37 0.10
C TRP A 49 17.53 -2.39 0.23
N LEU A 50 17.19 -1.75 -0.90
CA LEU A 50 16.07 -0.82 -0.94
C LEU A 50 14.79 -1.65 -0.78
N HIS A 51 14.28 -1.70 0.44
CA HIS A 51 13.05 -2.43 0.71
C HIS A 51 11.89 -1.69 0.06
N HIS A 52 11.05 -2.42 -0.67
CA HIS A 52 9.87 -1.85 -1.32
C HIS A 52 8.90 -1.21 -0.31
N TRP A 53 8.95 -1.58 0.98
CA TRP A 53 8.17 -0.89 2.02
C TRP A 53 8.56 0.58 2.20
N ILE A 54 9.85 0.92 2.03
CA ILE A 54 10.33 2.30 2.10
C ILE A 54 9.82 3.09 0.88
N LEU A 55 9.86 2.48 -0.30
CA LEU A 55 9.33 3.09 -1.52
C LEU A 55 7.82 3.32 -1.41
N ALA A 56 7.07 2.35 -0.88
CA ALA A 56 5.64 2.47 -0.65
C ALA A 56 5.33 3.59 0.36
N ALA A 57 6.05 3.63 1.49
CA ALA A 57 5.90 4.68 2.48
C ALA A 57 6.22 6.08 1.90
N LEU A 58 7.30 6.21 1.13
CA LEU A 58 7.65 7.46 0.46
C LEU A 58 6.58 7.89 -0.55
N ALA A 59 6.06 6.95 -1.36
CA ALA A 59 4.97 7.23 -2.28
C ALA A 59 3.72 7.72 -1.54
N MET A 60 3.37 7.11 -0.39
CA MET A 60 2.27 7.58 0.45
C MET A 60 2.50 9.01 0.97
N CYS A 61 3.73 9.35 1.40
CA CYS A 61 4.08 10.72 1.78
C CYS A 61 3.88 11.73 0.64
N VAL A 62 4.28 11.36 -0.59
CA VAL A 62 4.07 12.19 -1.79
C VAL A 62 2.58 12.38 -2.07
N LEU A 63 1.78 11.31 -2.04
CA LEU A 63 0.32 11.39 -2.23
C LEU A 63 -0.34 12.26 -1.16
N TYR A 64 0.12 12.15 0.08
CA TYR A 64 -0.35 12.98 1.18
C TYR A 64 -0.06 14.47 0.96
N PHE A 65 1.17 14.80 0.51
CA PHE A 65 1.56 16.16 0.16
C PHE A 65 0.65 16.76 -0.94
N PHE A 66 0.31 15.96 -1.95
CA PHE A 66 -0.61 16.36 -3.03
C PHE A 66 -2.11 16.21 -2.71
N LYS A 67 -2.47 15.85 -1.46
CA LYS A 67 -3.86 15.68 -1.02
C LYS A 67 -4.65 14.63 -1.82
N ILE A 68 -3.98 13.59 -2.32
CA ILE A 68 -4.61 12.48 -3.04
C ILE A 68 -5.00 11.41 -2.01
N PHE A 69 -6.30 11.22 -1.77
CA PHE A 69 -6.85 10.34 -0.71
C PHE A 69 -7.68 9.17 -1.23
N THR A 70 -7.40 8.68 -2.43
CA THR A 70 -8.15 7.56 -3.02
C THR A 70 -7.95 6.28 -2.19
N PRO A 71 -9.02 5.67 -1.63
CA PRO A 71 -8.90 4.54 -0.70
C PRO A 71 -8.22 3.33 -1.32
N VAL A 72 -8.45 3.09 -2.61
CA VAL A 72 -7.81 1.99 -3.36
C VAL A 72 -6.29 2.17 -3.43
N ILE A 73 -5.80 3.38 -3.74
CA ILE A 73 -4.37 3.64 -3.84
C ILE A 73 -3.70 3.51 -2.47
N TRP A 74 -4.32 4.09 -1.44
CA TRP A 74 -3.82 4.02 -0.06
C TRP A 74 -3.82 2.59 0.48
N GLY A 75 -4.88 1.83 0.23
CA GLY A 75 -4.97 0.42 0.61
C GLY A 75 -3.86 -0.38 -0.07
N ALA A 76 -3.73 -0.28 -1.39
CA ALA A 76 -2.70 -1.01 -2.14
C ALA A 76 -1.27 -0.69 -1.67
N LEU A 77 -0.94 0.60 -1.49
CA LEU A 77 0.38 1.00 -0.99
C LEU A 77 0.62 0.54 0.45
N CYS A 78 -0.40 0.57 1.31
CA CYS A 78 -0.31 0.03 2.66
C CYS A 78 -0.03 -1.48 2.63
N GLY A 79 -0.73 -2.24 1.80
CA GLY A 79 -0.50 -3.66 1.61
C GLY A 79 0.93 -3.98 1.16
N ILE A 80 1.45 -3.22 0.20
CA ILE A 80 2.86 -3.32 -0.26
C ILE A 80 3.82 -3.01 0.89
N ALA A 81 3.57 -1.96 1.66
CA ALA A 81 4.42 -1.60 2.80
C ALA A 81 4.43 -2.71 3.86
N LEU A 82 3.28 -3.29 4.18
CA LEU A 82 3.15 -4.36 5.17
C LEU A 82 3.91 -5.63 4.76
N GLU A 83 3.91 -6.02 3.49
CA GLU A 83 4.69 -7.19 3.02
C GLU A 83 6.17 -7.04 3.35
N GLY A 84 6.74 -5.86 3.07
CA GLY A 84 8.15 -5.61 3.33
C GLY A 84 8.49 -5.46 4.82
N LEU A 85 7.56 -4.98 5.65
CA LEU A 85 7.75 -4.86 7.11
C LEU A 85 7.75 -6.22 7.83
N VAL A 86 7.05 -7.24 7.28
CA VAL A 86 7.02 -8.60 7.83
C VAL A 86 8.39 -9.29 7.74
N ARG A 87 9.29 -8.83 6.87
CA ARG A 87 10.60 -9.49 6.65
C ARG A 87 11.58 -9.16 7.78
N LYS A 88 12.26 -10.20 8.31
CA LYS A 88 13.17 -10.10 9.48
C LYS A 88 14.44 -9.24 9.27
N ASN A 89 14.87 -9.03 8.02
CA ASN A 89 16.12 -8.33 7.74
C ASN A 89 15.87 -6.85 7.42
N TRP A 90 15.71 -6.04 8.45
CA TRP A 90 15.50 -4.58 8.34
C TRP A 90 16.76 -3.81 7.92
N SER A 91 17.89 -4.50 7.79
CA SER A 91 19.16 -3.83 7.54
C SER A 91 19.22 -3.25 6.13
N LEU A 92 19.32 -1.92 6.08
CA LEU A 92 19.55 -1.14 4.85
C LEU A 92 20.99 -1.24 4.34
N ARG A 93 21.90 -1.82 5.13
CA ARG A 93 23.33 -1.92 4.85
C ARG A 93 23.85 -3.23 5.40
N ARG A 94 24.31 -4.14 4.54
CA ARG A 94 25.18 -5.22 5.02
C ARG A 94 26.42 -4.57 5.61
N GLU A 95 26.60 -4.74 6.90
CA GLU A 95 27.91 -4.60 7.52
C GLU A 95 28.70 -5.85 7.10
N ASN A 96 29.74 -5.63 6.30
CA ASN A 96 30.81 -6.61 6.12
C ASN A 96 31.83 -6.34 7.22
#